data_AF-A0A2P2MGS4-F1
#
_entry.id   AF-A0A2P2MGS4-F1
#
_cell.length_a   1.000
_cell.length_b   1.000
_cell.length_c   1.000
_cell.angle_alpha   90.00
_cell.angle_beta   90.00
_cell.angle_gamma   90.00
#
_symmetry.space_group_name_H-M   'P 1'
#
loop_
_entity.id
_entity.type
_entity.pdbx_description
1 polymer ?
#
loop_
_entity_poly.entity_id
_entity_poly.type
_entity_poly.pdbx_seq_one_letter_code
_entity_poly.pdbx_strand_id
1 'polypeptide(L)'
;MRATPVNTLNPQRTAMVVADFVKTGKISSPADLRYREDLMFPGRLIKDAGSVKVGQPLHKALKPSKLHELKDTFPNEKFLLTRGNKWTDMVLEQNASGEDALRGWLVAAYATTMDKSSPKFKVLQDAYEKMNSVFDPFLSELQAKGWHTDRFLDGTGSRFAW
;
A
#
# COMPACT_ATOMS: atom_id res chain seq x y z
N MET A 1 19.31 25.26 -11.13
CA MET A 1 17.94 25.14 -10.60
C MET A 1 17.83 23.79 -9.90
N ARG A 2 17.74 23.72 -8.56
CA ARG A 2 17.52 22.45 -7.84
C ARG A 2 16.00 22.28 -7.71
N ALA A 3 15.42 21.38 -8.50
CA ALA A 3 14.02 21.02 -8.33
C ALA A 3 13.83 20.35 -6.96
N THR A 4 12.93 20.90 -6.14
CA THR A 4 12.52 20.28 -4.87
C THR A 4 11.86 18.93 -5.18
N PRO A 5 12.32 17.81 -4.60
CA PRO A 5 11.68 16.52 -4.81
C PRO A 5 10.23 16.55 -4.33
N VAL A 6 9.33 15.94 -5.10
CA VAL A 6 7.94 15.78 -4.66
C VAL A 6 7.92 14.73 -3.56
N ASN A 7 7.49 15.13 -2.37
CA ASN A 7 7.52 14.31 -1.15
C ASN A 7 6.13 13.83 -0.72
N THR A 8 5.11 14.03 -1.56
CA THR A 8 3.79 13.43 -1.38
C THR A 8 3.76 12.02 -1.97
N LEU A 9 3.15 11.09 -1.23
CA LEU A 9 2.97 9.71 -1.65
C LEU A 9 1.99 9.61 -2.81
N ASN A 10 2.33 8.75 -3.77
CA ASN A 10 1.47 8.26 -4.84
C ASN A 10 1.65 6.73 -4.93
N PRO A 11 0.88 5.99 -5.74
CA PRO A 11 1.01 4.54 -5.86
C PRO A 11 2.44 4.06 -6.12
N GLN A 12 3.17 4.71 -7.02
CA GLN A 12 4.51 4.29 -7.41
C GLN A 12 5.54 4.54 -6.30
N ARG A 13 5.59 5.74 -5.72
CA ARG A 13 6.49 6.09 -4.61
C ARG A 13 6.22 5.23 -3.38
N THR A 14 4.95 5.01 -3.07
CA THR A 14 4.53 4.15 -1.95
C THR A 14 5.05 2.73 -2.17
N ALA A 15 4.87 2.19 -3.38
CA ALA A 15 5.37 0.87 -3.71
C ALA A 15 6.90 0.78 -3.63
N MET A 16 7.63 1.80 -4.06
CA MET A 16 9.10 1.83 -4.00
C MET A 16 9.60 1.89 -2.56
N VAL A 17 9.02 2.78 -1.73
CA VAL A 17 9.32 2.88 -0.30
C VAL A 17 9.07 1.55 0.40
N VAL A 18 7.91 0.96 0.17
CA VAL A 18 7.51 -0.30 0.83
C VAL A 18 8.37 -1.47 0.36
N ALA A 19 8.71 -1.55 -0.93
CA ALA A 19 9.62 -2.57 -1.43
C ALA A 19 11.02 -2.45 -0.80
N ASP A 20 11.58 -1.23 -0.75
CA ASP A 20 12.90 -0.99 -0.14
C ASP A 20 12.86 -1.37 1.36
N PHE A 21 11.81 -0.99 2.08
CA PHE A 21 11.64 -1.31 3.50
C PHE A 21 11.47 -2.81 3.76
N VAL A 22 10.57 -3.49 3.07
CA VAL A 22 10.33 -4.93 3.28
C VAL A 22 11.58 -5.75 2.92
N LYS A 23 12.35 -5.33 1.92
CA LYS A 23 13.54 -6.03 1.46
C LYS A 23 14.79 -5.76 2.31
N THR A 24 14.98 -4.52 2.76
CA THR A 24 16.26 -4.07 3.36
C THR A 24 16.13 -3.51 4.76
N GLY A 25 14.90 -3.25 5.23
CA GLY A 25 14.61 -2.55 6.47
C GLY A 25 14.93 -1.06 6.44
N LYS A 26 15.19 -0.47 5.26
CA LYS A 26 15.58 0.94 5.11
C LYS A 26 14.52 1.72 4.33
N ILE A 27 14.39 3.01 4.66
CA ILE A 27 13.50 3.93 3.95
C ILE A 27 14.29 4.93 3.11
N SER A 28 14.00 4.93 1.81
CA SER A 28 14.53 5.92 0.85
C SER A 28 13.85 7.28 1.03
N SER A 29 14.62 8.36 0.96
CA SER A 29 14.08 9.72 0.98
C SER A 29 13.47 10.12 -0.38
N PRO A 30 12.66 11.21 -0.45
CA PRO A 30 12.18 11.74 -1.72
C PRO A 30 13.31 12.07 -2.70
N ALA A 31 14.47 12.51 -2.19
CA ALA A 31 15.65 12.80 -3.01
C ALA A 31 16.27 11.52 -3.62
N ASP A 32 16.22 10.40 -2.89
CA ASP A 32 16.73 9.11 -3.34
C ASP A 32 15.81 8.47 -4.40
N LEU A 33 14.49 8.65 -4.27
CA LEU A 33 13.52 8.03 -5.17
C LEU A 33 13.28 8.80 -6.48
N ARG A 34 13.51 10.12 -6.52
CA ARG A 34 13.13 10.96 -7.67
C ARG A 34 13.64 10.48 -9.03
N TYR A 35 14.81 9.83 -9.06
CA TYR A 35 15.43 9.32 -10.29
C TYR A 35 15.11 7.87 -10.59
N ARG A 36 14.49 7.16 -9.64
CA ARG A 36 14.02 5.78 -9.79
C ARG A 36 12.55 5.73 -10.22
N GLU A 37 11.83 6.85 -10.16
CA GLU A 37 10.46 6.96 -10.68
C GLU A 37 10.44 6.82 -12.20
N ASP A 38 9.61 5.89 -12.68
CA ASP A 38 9.30 5.72 -14.10
C ASP A 38 8.22 6.72 -14.51
N LEU A 39 8.65 7.81 -15.14
CA LEU A 39 7.76 8.86 -15.63
C LEU A 39 7.01 8.47 -16.91
N MET A 40 7.50 7.45 -17.63
CA MET A 40 6.87 6.98 -18.87
C MET A 40 5.73 6.01 -18.57
N PHE A 41 5.87 5.20 -17.52
CA PHE A 41 4.89 4.19 -17.12
C PHE A 41 4.60 4.21 -15.61
N PRO A 42 3.97 5.28 -15.08
CA PRO A 42 3.73 5.43 -13.64
C PRO A 42 2.78 4.38 -13.04
N GLY A 43 2.01 3.68 -13.88
CA GLY A 43 1.12 2.59 -13.48
C GLY A 43 1.78 1.22 -13.36
N ARG A 44 3.11 1.12 -13.55
CA ARG A 44 3.82 -0.17 -13.49
C ARG A 44 3.80 -0.72 -12.07
N LEU A 45 3.26 -1.92 -11.91
CA LEU A 45 3.19 -2.60 -10.62
C LEU A 45 4.58 -3.07 -10.17
N ILE A 46 4.91 -2.79 -8.92
CA ILE A 46 6.15 -3.25 -8.28
C ILE A 46 5.87 -4.56 -7.54
N LYS A 47 6.45 -5.65 -8.05
CA LYS A 47 6.22 -7.00 -7.53
C LYS A 47 6.60 -7.15 -6.06
N ASP A 48 7.76 -6.58 -5.69
CA ASP A 48 8.29 -6.63 -4.33
C ASP A 48 7.45 -5.81 -3.33
N ALA A 49 6.49 -5.02 -3.81
CA ALA A 49 5.55 -4.24 -3.02
C ALA A 49 4.11 -4.78 -3.13
N GLY A 50 3.93 -6.08 -3.35
CA GLY A 50 2.59 -6.68 -3.38
C GLY A 50 1.82 -6.53 -4.70
N SER A 51 2.42 -5.94 -5.73
CA SER A 51 1.77 -5.61 -7.01
C SER A 51 0.41 -4.93 -6.81
N VAL A 52 0.35 -3.89 -5.97
CA VAL A 52 -0.93 -3.27 -5.59
C VAL A 52 -1.42 -2.30 -6.64
N LYS A 53 -2.72 -2.38 -6.96
CA LYS A 53 -3.45 -1.47 -7.82
C LYS A 53 -4.50 -0.72 -6.99
N VAL A 54 -4.42 0.62 -6.98
CA VAL A 54 -5.36 1.48 -6.23
C VAL A 54 -6.40 2.08 -7.16
N GLY A 55 -7.56 2.41 -6.59
CA GLY A 55 -8.58 3.23 -7.23
C GLY A 55 -9.44 2.46 -8.22
N GLN A 56 -9.56 1.14 -8.05
CA GLN A 56 -10.65 0.40 -8.68
C GLN A 56 -11.95 0.65 -7.90
N PRO A 57 -13.10 0.81 -8.60
CA PRO A 57 -14.40 0.82 -7.94
C PRO A 57 -14.61 -0.42 -7.08
N LEU A 58 -15.22 -0.27 -5.90
CA LEU A 58 -15.40 -1.35 -4.92
C LEU A 58 -16.03 -2.61 -5.54
N HIS A 59 -17.07 -2.46 -6.36
CA HIS A 59 -17.77 -3.57 -7.02
C HIS A 59 -16.91 -4.33 -8.06
N LYS A 60 -15.83 -3.73 -8.57
CA LYS A 60 -14.88 -4.39 -9.47
C LYS A 60 -13.74 -5.07 -8.70
N ALA A 61 -13.32 -4.46 -7.59
CA ALA A 61 -12.24 -4.96 -6.76
C ALA A 61 -12.68 -6.08 -5.79
N LEU A 62 -13.95 -6.11 -5.41
CA LEU A 62 -14.46 -6.98 -4.35
C LEU A 62 -15.85 -7.53 -4.66
N LYS A 63 -16.02 -8.83 -4.40
CA LYS A 63 -17.35 -9.46 -4.40
C LYS A 63 -18.08 -9.14 -3.09
N PRO A 64 -19.38 -8.80 -3.11
CA PRO A 64 -20.14 -8.48 -1.91
C PRO A 64 -20.06 -9.56 -0.81
N SER A 65 -20.02 -10.84 -1.20
CA SER A 65 -19.92 -11.96 -0.25
C SER A 65 -18.65 -11.98 0.60
N LYS A 66 -17.56 -11.35 0.11
CA LYS A 66 -16.27 -11.29 0.81
C LYS A 66 -16.08 -10.02 1.65
N LEU A 67 -17.04 -9.09 1.57
CA LEU A 67 -16.95 -7.81 2.26
C LEU A 67 -16.94 -7.98 3.78
N HIS A 68 -17.78 -8.89 4.29
CA HIS A 68 -17.85 -9.17 5.73
C HIS A 68 -16.53 -9.77 6.24
N GLU A 69 -16.01 -10.78 5.55
CA GLU A 69 -14.73 -11.43 5.92
C GLU A 69 -13.56 -10.43 5.99
N LEU A 70 -13.51 -9.49 5.03
CA LEU A 70 -12.47 -8.46 5.03
C LEU A 70 -12.65 -7.44 6.16
N LYS A 71 -13.88 -7.08 6.52
CA LYS A 71 -14.14 -6.23 7.68
C LYS A 71 -13.68 -6.88 8.99
N ASP A 72 -13.90 -8.18 9.12
CA ASP A 72 -13.46 -8.93 10.30
C ASP A 72 -11.93 -9.04 10.36
N THR A 73 -11.26 -9.09 9.19
CA THR A 73 -9.80 -9.19 9.10
C THR A 73 -9.10 -7.85 9.38
N PHE A 74 -9.69 -6.74 8.92
CA PHE A 74 -9.12 -5.40 9.00
C PHE A 74 -10.02 -4.49 9.84
N PRO A 75 -10.19 -4.78 11.14
CA PRO A 75 -11.06 -3.97 11.98
C PRO A 75 -10.48 -2.55 12.08
N ASN A 76 -11.30 -1.55 11.75
CA ASN A 76 -10.97 -0.12 11.81
C ASN A 76 -10.02 0.41 10.71
N GLU A 77 -9.61 -0.40 9.74
CA GLU A 77 -8.79 0.07 8.64
C GLU A 77 -9.65 0.76 7.57
N LYS A 78 -9.15 1.86 7.02
CA LYS A 78 -9.79 2.62 5.94
C LYS A 78 -9.43 2.10 4.55
N PHE A 79 -8.98 0.86 4.47
CA PHE A 79 -8.64 0.19 3.22
C PHE A 79 -9.22 -1.22 3.17
N LEU A 80 -9.44 -1.71 1.96
CA LEU A 80 -9.80 -3.10 1.70
C LEU A 80 -8.82 -3.69 0.68
N LEU A 81 -8.36 -4.91 0.94
CA LEU A 81 -7.44 -5.63 0.06
C LEU A 81 -8.06 -6.90 -0.50
N THR A 82 -8.00 -7.03 -1.82
CA THR A 82 -8.35 -8.27 -2.51
C THR A 82 -7.15 -8.79 -3.28
N ARG A 83 -6.62 -9.94 -2.86
CA ARG A 83 -5.50 -10.59 -3.55
C ARG A 83 -5.99 -11.37 -4.78
N GLY A 84 -5.71 -10.83 -5.96
CA GLY A 84 -5.86 -11.51 -7.25
C GLY A 84 -4.68 -12.41 -7.59
N ASN A 85 -4.72 -13.03 -8.77
CA ASN A 85 -3.63 -13.89 -9.26
C ASN A 85 -2.45 -13.08 -9.82
N LYS A 86 -2.70 -11.88 -10.35
CA LYS A 86 -1.69 -11.02 -11.00
C LYS A 86 -1.32 -9.78 -10.19
N TRP A 87 -2.28 -9.22 -9.46
CA TRP A 87 -2.13 -8.01 -8.66
C TRP A 87 -3.04 -8.09 -7.43
N THR A 88 -2.82 -7.17 -6.50
CA THR A 88 -3.68 -6.98 -5.33
C THR A 88 -4.47 -5.70 -5.55
N ASP A 89 -5.79 -5.77 -5.56
CA ASP A 89 -6.62 -4.57 -5.63
C ASP A 89 -6.73 -3.97 -4.22
N MET A 90 -6.44 -2.68 -4.10
CA MET A 90 -6.64 -1.90 -2.88
C MET A 90 -7.67 -0.82 -3.14
N VAL A 91 -8.71 -0.80 -2.30
CA VAL A 91 -9.74 0.24 -2.32
C VAL A 91 -9.65 1.01 -1.01
N LEU A 92 -9.67 2.34 -1.11
CA LEU A 92 -9.56 3.24 0.03
C LEU A 92 -10.92 3.86 0.35
N GLU A 93 -11.20 4.07 1.63
CA GLU A 93 -12.34 4.85 2.10
C GLU A 93 -12.16 6.32 1.68
N GLN A 94 -13.26 7.05 1.53
CA GLN A 94 -13.27 8.44 1.10
C GLN A 94 -12.33 9.33 1.95
N ASN A 95 -12.31 9.10 3.27
CA ASN A 95 -11.51 9.84 4.26
C ASN A 95 -10.14 9.18 4.57
N ALA A 96 -9.69 8.22 3.76
CA ALA A 96 -8.39 7.57 3.94
C ALA A 96 -7.22 8.54 3.66
N SER A 97 -6.24 8.51 4.54
CA SER A 97 -4.97 9.24 4.47
C SER A 97 -3.89 8.46 3.70
N GLY A 98 -2.70 9.03 3.58
CA GLY A 98 -1.53 8.29 3.08
C GLY A 98 -1.05 7.19 4.03
N GLU A 99 -1.27 7.35 5.33
CA GLU A 99 -0.97 6.33 6.34
C GLU A 99 -1.85 5.09 6.15
N ASP A 100 -3.15 5.28 5.89
CA ASP A 100 -4.07 4.19 5.58
C ASP A 100 -3.64 3.45 4.30
N ALA A 101 -3.20 4.19 3.27
CA ALA A 101 -2.67 3.60 2.04
C ALA A 101 -1.36 2.82 2.29
N LEU A 102 -0.47 3.32 3.14
CA LEU A 102 0.79 2.66 3.52
C LEU A 102 0.52 1.36 4.28
N ARG A 103 -0.42 1.36 5.23
CA ARG A 103 -0.84 0.14 5.95
C ARG A 103 -1.28 -0.93 4.96
N GLY A 104 -2.19 -0.60 4.05
CA GLY A 104 -2.65 -1.55 3.04
C GLY A 104 -1.53 -2.06 2.14
N TRP A 105 -0.58 -1.20 1.77
CA TRP A 105 0.56 -1.60 0.95
C TRP A 105 1.52 -2.55 1.67
N LEU A 106 1.79 -2.31 2.96
CA LEU A 106 2.62 -3.18 3.80
C LEU A 106 1.98 -4.57 3.96
N VAL A 107 0.67 -4.62 4.21
CA VAL A 107 -0.07 -5.91 4.26
C VAL A 107 0.08 -6.65 2.94
N ALA A 108 -0.13 -5.98 1.81
CA ALA A 108 0.01 -6.60 0.50
C ALA A 108 1.44 -7.10 0.22
N ALA A 109 2.46 -6.32 0.61
CA ALA A 109 3.85 -6.69 0.45
C ALA A 109 4.22 -7.90 1.32
N TYR A 110 3.89 -7.91 2.61
CA TYR A 110 4.14 -9.05 3.48
C TYR A 110 3.40 -10.31 3.03
N ALA A 111 2.14 -10.17 2.59
CA ALA A 111 1.38 -11.29 2.04
C ALA A 111 2.05 -11.92 0.80
N THR A 112 2.87 -11.18 0.04
CA THR A 112 3.66 -11.75 -1.05
C THR A 112 4.91 -12.49 -0.62
N THR A 113 5.48 -12.15 0.54
CA THR A 113 6.63 -12.84 1.12
C THR A 113 6.26 -14.12 1.89
N MET A 114 4.99 -14.24 2.29
CA MET A 114 4.48 -15.37 3.07
C MET A 114 4.16 -16.59 2.21
N ASP A 115 4.13 -17.76 2.87
CA ASP A 115 3.94 -19.04 2.21
C ASP A 115 2.60 -19.12 1.46
N LYS A 116 2.69 -19.42 0.17
CA LYS A 116 1.54 -19.56 -0.75
C LYS A 116 0.76 -20.86 -0.53
N SER A 117 1.31 -21.81 0.23
CA SER A 117 0.63 -23.06 0.59
C SER A 117 -0.49 -22.85 1.61
N SER A 118 -0.42 -21.77 2.39
CA SER A 118 -1.41 -21.45 3.42
C SER A 118 -2.70 -20.87 2.81
N PRO A 119 -3.86 -21.08 3.46
CA PRO A 119 -5.11 -20.46 3.05
C PRO A 119 -4.97 -18.93 2.91
N LYS A 120 -5.51 -18.35 1.82
CA LYS A 120 -5.37 -16.92 1.51
C LYS A 120 -5.78 -16.00 2.67
N PHE A 121 -6.79 -16.39 3.42
CA PHE A 121 -7.26 -15.67 4.59
C PHE A 121 -6.18 -15.60 5.68
N LYS A 122 -5.61 -16.75 6.05
CA LYS A 122 -4.54 -16.84 7.05
C LYS A 122 -3.32 -16.00 6.65
N VAL A 123 -2.93 -16.06 5.36
CA VAL A 123 -1.82 -15.24 4.85
C VAL A 123 -2.09 -13.74 4.99
N LEU A 124 -3.33 -13.28 4.76
CA LEU A 124 -3.69 -11.87 4.94
C LEU A 124 -3.71 -11.47 6.41
N GLN A 125 -4.19 -12.35 7.30
CA GLN A 125 -4.18 -12.13 8.75
C GLN A 125 -2.75 -12.03 9.29
N ASP A 126 -1.89 -12.99 8.97
CA ASP A 126 -0.48 -12.99 9.39
C ASP A 126 0.24 -11.72 8.88
N ALA A 127 -0.05 -11.30 7.63
CA ALA A 127 0.50 -10.08 7.04
C ALA A 127 -0.01 -8.81 7.75
N TYR A 128 -1.27 -8.81 8.21
CA TYR A 128 -1.85 -7.72 8.97
C TYR A 128 -1.21 -7.57 10.34
N GLU A 129 -1.05 -8.68 11.07
CA GLU A 129 -0.35 -8.70 12.36
C GLU A 129 1.10 -8.23 12.20
N LYS A 130 1.78 -8.69 11.14
CA LYS A 130 3.14 -8.23 10.84
C LYS A 130 3.19 -6.73 10.57
N MET A 131 2.27 -6.21 9.75
CA MET A 131 2.17 -4.78 9.48
C MET A 131 1.98 -3.98 10.76
N ASN A 132 1.04 -4.37 11.63
CA ASN A 132 0.81 -3.70 12.91
C ASN A 132 2.04 -3.67 13.81
N SER A 133 2.85 -4.73 13.82
CA SER A 133 4.09 -4.77 14.62
C SER A 133 5.20 -3.82 14.15
N VAL A 134 5.17 -3.37 12.90
CA VAL A 134 6.25 -2.55 12.30
C VAL A 134 5.81 -1.15 11.88
N PHE A 135 4.50 -0.86 11.90
CA PHE A 135 3.96 0.35 11.29
C PHE A 135 4.45 1.63 11.97
N ASP A 136 4.42 1.71 13.29
CA ASP A 136 4.79 2.96 13.99
C ASP A 136 6.28 3.32 13.81
N PRO A 137 7.23 2.37 13.94
CA PRO A 137 8.63 2.63 13.59
C PRO A 137 8.82 3.02 12.13
N PHE A 138 8.14 2.31 11.22
CA PHE A 138 8.19 2.60 9.78
C PHE A 138 7.69 4.01 9.47
N LEU A 139 6.55 4.40 10.03
CA LEU A 139 5.93 5.71 9.82
C LEU A 139 6.83 6.83 10.34
N SER A 140 7.39 6.64 11.54
CA SER A 140 8.29 7.61 12.18
C SER A 140 9.54 7.84 11.33
N GLU A 141 10.16 6.77 10.83
CA GLU A 141 11.32 6.89 9.94
C GLU A 141 10.93 7.54 8.60
N LEU A 142 9.77 7.19 8.04
CA LEU A 142 9.27 7.74 6.79
C LEU A 142 9.08 9.26 6.87
N GLN A 143 8.46 9.74 7.96
CA GLN A 143 8.29 11.15 8.23
C GLN A 143 9.64 11.85 8.48
N ALA A 144 10.56 11.21 9.23
CA ALA A 144 11.91 11.73 9.46
C ALA A 144 12.73 11.87 8.16
N LYS A 145 12.45 11.05 7.14
CA LYS A 145 13.03 11.16 5.79
C LYS A 145 12.39 12.25 4.93
N GLY A 146 11.36 12.94 5.43
CA GLY A 146 10.73 14.11 4.80
C GLY A 146 9.51 13.80 3.94
N TRP A 147 8.92 12.61 4.07
CA TRP A 147 7.69 12.24 3.37
C TRP A 147 6.44 12.83 4.05
N HIS A 148 5.49 13.31 3.25
CA HIS A 148 4.14 13.65 3.71
C HIS A 148 3.24 12.41 3.68
N THR A 149 2.79 11.99 4.86
CA THR A 149 1.97 10.78 5.05
C THR A 149 0.50 11.10 5.28
N ASP A 150 0.15 12.36 5.54
CA ASP A 150 -1.22 12.85 5.72
C ASP A 150 -2.04 12.78 4.42
N ARG A 151 -1.37 12.81 3.26
CA ARG A 151 -2.00 12.85 1.93
C ARG A 151 -1.54 11.72 1.03
N PHE A 152 -2.45 11.29 0.16
CA PHE A 152 -2.18 10.28 -0.84
C PHE A 152 -2.75 10.68 -2.20
N LEU A 153 -1.88 10.71 -3.21
CA LEU A 153 -2.24 10.99 -4.59
C LEU A 153 -2.63 9.69 -5.29
N ASP A 154 -3.86 9.24 -5.07
CA ASP A 154 -4.43 8.01 -5.65
C ASP A 154 -4.60 8.04 -7.18
N GLY A 155 -4.64 9.23 -7.78
CA GLY A 155 -4.61 9.50 -9.23
C GLY A 155 -5.91 9.17 -9.96
N THR A 156 -6.57 8.06 -9.63
CA THR A 156 -7.81 7.58 -10.28
C THR A 156 -9.08 7.81 -9.45
N GLY A 157 -8.94 8.15 -8.16
CA GLY A 157 -10.00 8.77 -7.34
C GLY A 157 -11.23 7.94 -6.98
N SER A 158 -11.30 6.64 -7.31
CA SER A 158 -12.43 5.80 -6.87
C SER A 158 -12.20 5.34 -5.43
N ARG A 159 -12.77 6.08 -4.50
CA ARG A 159 -12.87 5.73 -3.08
C ARG A 159 -14.27 5.23 -2.76
N PHE A 160 -14.41 4.45 -1.70
CA PHE A 160 -15.71 3.99 -1.23
C PHE A 160 -16.16 4.76 0.02
N ALA A 161 -17.47 4.76 0.25
CA ALA A 161 -18.10 5.17 1.50
C ALA A 161 -19.12 4.09 1.87
N TRP A 162 -19.42 3.97 3.16
CA TRP A 162 -20.39 3.01 3.70
C TRP A 162 -21.83 3.50 3.55
#